data_AF-A0A661FGQ1-F1
#
_entry.id   AF-A0A661FGQ1-F1
#
_cell.length_a   1.000
_cell.length_b   1.000
_cell.length_c   1.000
_cell.angle_alpha   90.00
_cell.angle_beta   90.00
_cell.angle_gamma   90.00
#
_symmetry.space_group_name_H-M   'P 1'
#
loop_
_entity.id
_entity.type
_entity.pdbx_description
1 polymer ?
#
loop_
_entity_poly.entity_id
_entity_poly.type
_entity_poly.pdbx_seq_one_letter_code
_entity_poly.pdbx_strand_id
1 'polypeptide(L)'
;VIITGLIMFAMIDTPWWDRTNSLSESTLGWTFFLHGLSTLALVGLISLHVYFALRPEKLFYLRSMFGGWISKDELSANHDPERWAPDETS
;
A
#
# COMPACT_ATOMS: atom_id res chain seq x y z
N VAL A 1 7.51 4.56 -4.53
CA VAL A 1 8.09 3.22 -4.82
C VAL A 1 7.94 2.80 -6.28
N ILE A 2 6.75 2.94 -6.91
CA ILE A 2 6.53 2.47 -8.30
C ILE A 2 7.40 3.25 -9.30
N ILE A 3 7.21 4.57 -9.41
CA ILE A 3 7.94 5.40 -10.39
C ILE A 3 9.45 5.30 -10.19
N THR A 4 9.93 5.56 -8.96
CA THR A 4 11.36 5.46 -8.65
C THR A 4 11.90 4.05 -8.83
N GLY A 5 11.10 3.01 -8.57
CA GLY A 5 11.47 1.62 -8.80
C GLY A 5 11.61 1.28 -10.28
N LEU A 6 10.70 1.77 -11.13
CA LEU A 6 10.80 1.62 -12.58
C LEU A 6 12.03 2.35 -13.16
N ILE A 7 12.33 3.54 -12.66
CA ILE A 7 13.54 4.28 -13.05
C ILE A 7 14.78 3.46 -12.68
N MET A 8 14.87 2.96 -11.45
CA MET A 8 15.99 2.12 -11.01
C MET A 8 16.08 0.80 -11.80
N PHE A 9 14.95 0.22 -12.17
CA PHE A 9 14.89 -1.02 -12.94
C PHE A 9 15.35 -0.86 -14.40
N ALA A 10 15.07 0.30 -15.03
CA ALA A 10 15.61 0.63 -16.34
C ALA A 10 17.14 0.86 -16.35
N MET A 11 17.75 0.97 -15.17
CA MET A 11 19.18 1.26 -14.98
C MET A 11 20.01 0.03 -14.63
N ILE A 12 19.42 -1.16 -14.69
CA ILE A 12 20.13 -2.43 -14.59
C ILE A 12 20.06 -3.17 -15.93
N ASP A 13 21.07 -4.01 -16.17
CA ASP A 13 21.05 -4.93 -17.32
C ASP A 13 20.01 -6.02 -17.07
N THR A 14 19.12 -6.22 -18.03
CA THR A 14 18.12 -7.28 -18.00
C THR A 14 18.09 -8.02 -19.33
N PRO A 15 17.49 -9.22 -19.40
CA PRO A 15 17.36 -9.94 -20.67
C PRO A 15 16.62 -9.18 -21.78
N TRP A 16 15.91 -8.10 -21.44
CA TRP A 16 15.09 -7.33 -22.38
C TRP A 16 15.70 -5.99 -22.78
N TRP A 17 16.68 -5.46 -22.02
CA TRP A 17 17.38 -4.21 -22.35
C TRP A 17 18.74 -4.11 -21.65
N ASP A 18 19.64 -3.38 -22.30
CA ASP A 18 20.91 -2.96 -21.72
C ASP A 18 20.73 -1.73 -20.82
N ARG A 19 21.61 -1.58 -19.83
CA ARG A 19 21.60 -0.45 -18.90
C ARG A 19 21.67 0.89 -19.63
N THR A 20 20.68 1.74 -19.39
CA THR A 20 20.72 3.14 -19.78
C THR A 20 21.44 3.98 -18.72
N ASN A 21 22.55 4.62 -19.10
CA ASN A 21 23.39 5.46 -18.22
C ASN A 21 23.13 6.96 -18.45
N SER A 22 21.86 7.34 -18.69
CA SER A 22 21.49 8.67 -19.18
C SER A 22 21.21 9.71 -18.09
N LEU A 23 21.11 9.30 -16.81
CA LEU A 23 20.88 10.23 -15.70
C LEU A 23 22.19 10.62 -15.02
N SER A 24 22.23 11.84 -14.48
CA SER A 24 23.35 12.31 -13.67
C SER A 24 23.43 11.56 -12.34
N GLU A 25 24.62 11.53 -11.76
CA GLU A 25 24.88 10.92 -10.45
C GLU A 25 24.02 11.54 -9.34
N SER A 26 23.77 12.85 -9.39
CA SER A 26 22.90 13.52 -8.42
C SER A 26 21.45 13.08 -8.50
N THR A 27 20.90 12.92 -9.71
CA THR A 27 19.53 12.42 -9.93
C THR A 27 19.38 10.97 -9.50
N LEU A 28 20.41 10.15 -9.75
CA LEU A 28 20.48 8.78 -9.25
C LEU A 28 20.42 8.74 -7.72
N GLY A 29 21.28 9.51 -7.03
CA GLY A 29 21.30 9.59 -5.57
C GLY A 29 19.93 9.94 -4.98
N TRP A 30 19.25 10.95 -5.53
CA TRP A 30 17.89 11.31 -5.11
C TRP A 30 16.86 10.22 -5.37
N THR A 31 16.96 9.51 -6.50
CA THR A 31 16.06 8.41 -6.83
C THR A 31 16.16 7.28 -5.81
N PHE A 32 17.39 6.87 -5.45
CA PHE A 32 17.62 5.85 -4.42
C PHE A 32 17.10 6.29 -3.05
N PHE A 33 17.40 7.53 -2.65
CA PHE A 33 16.94 8.08 -1.37
C PHE A 33 15.41 8.11 -1.27
N LEU A 34 14.73 8.68 -2.28
CA LEU A 34 13.28 8.79 -2.30
C LEU A 34 12.61 7.42 -2.39
N HIS A 35 13.19 6.48 -3.15
CA HIS A 35 12.69 5.11 -3.19
C HIS A 35 12.81 4.45 -1.81
N GLY A 36 14.00 4.48 -1.20
CA GLY A 36 14.26 3.88 0.11
C GLY A 36 13.37 4.46 1.21
N LEU A 37 13.25 5.78 1.28
CA LEU A 37 12.37 6.46 2.24
C LEU A 37 10.90 6.06 2.04
N SER A 38 10.43 6.07 0.79
CA SER A 38 9.05 5.66 0.47
C SER A 38 8.79 4.19 0.82
N THR A 39 9.77 3.32 0.57
CA THR A 39 9.68 1.89 0.90
C THR A 39 9.63 1.68 2.41
N LEU A 40 10.44 2.40 3.18
CA LEU A 40 10.40 2.33 4.63
C LEU A 40 9.03 2.80 5.19
N ALA A 41 8.51 3.91 4.66
CA ALA A 41 7.18 4.39 5.03
C ALA A 41 6.07 3.37 4.67
N LEU A 42 6.15 2.75 3.49
CA LEU A 42 5.22 1.71 3.07
C LEU A 42 5.30 0.47 3.98
N VAL A 43 6.49 0.03 4.35
CA VAL A 43 6.68 -1.08 5.30
C VAL A 43 6.05 -0.74 6.66
N GLY A 44 6.23 0.49 7.16
CA GLY A 44 5.56 0.96 8.37
C GLY A 44 4.04 0.92 8.27
N LEU A 45 3.47 1.42 7.17
CA LEU A 45 2.02 1.36 6.90
C LEU A 45 1.49 -0.08 6.83
N ILE A 46 2.20 -0.97 6.13
CA ILE A 46 1.81 -2.39 6.03
C ILE A 46 1.87 -3.04 7.41
N SER A 47 2.89 -2.74 8.20
CA SER A 47 3.03 -3.28 9.57
C SER A 47 1.84 -2.86 10.44
N LEU A 48 1.44 -1.59 10.36
CA LEU A 48 0.27 -1.07 11.06
C LEU A 48 -1.04 -1.70 10.55
N HIS A 49 -1.18 -1.86 9.24
CA HIS A 49 -2.31 -2.52 8.61
C HIS A 49 -2.49 -3.96 9.10
N VAL A 50 -1.39 -4.75 9.09
CA VAL A 50 -1.38 -6.13 9.60
C VAL A 50 -1.70 -6.17 11.09
N TYR A 51 -1.14 -5.27 11.89
CA TYR A 51 -1.43 -5.17 13.32
C TYR A 51 -2.93 -4.95 13.58
N PHE A 52 -3.57 -4.01 12.89
CA PHE A 52 -5.01 -3.76 13.06
C PHE A 52 -5.87 -4.93 12.54
N ALA A 53 -5.43 -5.62 11.50
CA ALA A 53 -6.13 -6.77 10.95
C ALA A 53 -6.10 -7.98 11.90
N LEU A 54 -5.00 -8.17 12.64
CA LEU A 54 -4.84 -9.27 13.61
C LEU A 54 -5.45 -8.98 14.99
N ARG A 55 -5.93 -7.75 15.23
CA ARG A 55 -6.51 -7.36 16.50
C ARG A 55 -7.71 -8.27 16.85
N PRO A 56 -7.72 -8.96 18.00
CA PRO A 56 -8.74 -9.97 18.33
C PRO A 56 -10.18 -9.48 18.22
N GLU A 57 -10.42 -8.23 18.64
CA GLU A 57 -11.73 -7.59 18.62
C GLU A 57 -12.22 -7.24 17.21
N LYS A 58 -11.38 -7.40 16.19
CA LYS A 58 -11.60 -6.97 14.80
C LYS A 58 -11.32 -8.08 13.78
N LEU A 59 -11.12 -9.33 14.22
CA LEU A 59 -10.83 -10.49 13.35
C LEU A 59 -11.92 -10.78 12.30
N PHE A 60 -13.16 -10.34 12.52
CA PHE A 60 -14.22 -10.46 11.53
C PHE A 60 -13.92 -9.65 10.25
N TYR A 61 -13.17 -8.54 10.33
CA TYR A 61 -12.68 -7.83 9.15
C TYR A 61 -11.60 -8.61 8.40
N LEU A 62 -10.72 -9.31 9.12
CA LEU A 62 -9.75 -10.20 8.48
C LEU A 62 -10.45 -11.36 7.75
N ARG A 63 -11.46 -11.95 8.40
CA ARG A 63 -12.31 -12.98 7.80
C ARG A 63 -13.03 -12.46 6.56
N SER A 64 -13.52 -11.23 6.58
CA SER A 64 -14.20 -10.65 5.41
C SER A 64 -13.22 -10.31 4.28
N MET A 65 -11.98 -9.92 4.56
CA MET A 65 -10.96 -9.73 3.52
C MET A 65 -10.64 -11.03 2.76
N PHE A 66 -10.57 -12.17 3.46
CA PHE A 66 -10.33 -13.47 2.82
C PHE A 66 -11.59 -14.10 2.22
N GLY A 67 -12.73 -13.98 2.91
CA GLY A 67 -13.97 -14.64 2.54
C GLY A 67 -14.92 -13.81 1.66
N GLY A 68 -14.70 -12.49 1.55
CA GLY A 68 -15.53 -11.58 0.76
C GLY A 68 -16.92 -11.26 1.35
N TRP A 69 -17.19 -11.61 2.61
CA TRP A 69 -18.51 -11.44 3.22
C TRP A 69 -18.43 -11.03 4.69
N ILE A 70 -19.43 -10.26 5.14
CA ILE A 70 -19.61 -9.82 6.53
C ILE A 70 -21.11 -9.92 6.87
N SER A 71 -21.46 -10.35 8.08
CA SER A 71 -22.87 -10.40 8.49
C SER A 71 -23.41 -9.00 8.77
N LYS A 72 -24.72 -8.80 8.59
CA LYS A 72 -25.38 -7.51 8.86
C LYS A 72 -25.25 -7.10 10.33
N ASP A 73 -25.30 -8.05 11.25
CA ASP A 73 -25.17 -7.81 12.69
C ASP A 73 -23.74 -7.40 13.07
N GLU A 74 -22.71 -8.05 12.49
CA GLU A 74 -21.31 -7.63 12.68
C GLU A 74 -21.04 -6.24 12.10
N LEU A 75 -21.66 -5.93 10.96
CA LEU A 75 -21.55 -4.63 10.30
C LEU A 75 -22.19 -3.54 11.16
N SER A 76 -23.46 -3.68 11.57
CA SER A 76 -24.16 -2.65 12.36
C SER A 76 -23.55 -2.43 13.75
N ALA A 77 -22.97 -3.47 14.36
CA ALA A 77 -22.31 -3.35 15.66
C ALA A 77 -20.96 -2.59 15.60
N ASN A 78 -20.33 -2.51 14.43
CA ASN A 78 -18.98 -1.94 14.28
C ASN A 78 -18.89 -0.77 13.30
N HIS A 79 -19.90 -0.58 12.47
CA HIS A 79 -20.08 0.57 11.60
C HIS A 79 -21.38 1.28 11.95
N ASP A 80 -21.27 2.57 12.24
CA ASP A 80 -22.38 3.47 12.41
C ASP A 80 -22.59 4.26 11.09
N PRO A 81 -23.54 3.83 10.23
CA PRO A 81 -23.79 4.49 8.97
C PRO A 81 -24.46 5.86 9.14
N GLU A 82 -25.05 6.20 10.30
CA GLU A 82 -25.61 7.54 10.52
C GLU A 82 -24.49 8.57 10.74
N ARG A 83 -23.37 8.14 11.34
CA ARG A 83 -22.21 8.98 11.60
C ARG A 83 -21.30 9.18 10.38
N TRP A 84 -21.36 8.24 9.44
CA TRP A 84 -20.61 8.22 8.18
C TRP A 84 -21.53 7.86 7.01
N ALA A 85 -22.66 8.57 6.90
CA ALA A 85 -23.57 8.38 5.78
C ALA A 85 -22.79 8.66 4.48
N PRO A 86 -22.76 7.73 3.51
CA PRO A 86 -22.29 8.09 2.18
C PRO A 86 -23.16 9.25 1.73
N ASP A 87 -22.53 10.35 1.34
CA ASP A 87 -23.24 11.50 0.79
C ASP A 87 -24.15 10.96 -0.31
N GLU A 88 -25.47 11.13 -0.14
CA GLU A 88 -26.46 10.63 -1.08
C GLU A 88 -26.32 11.42 -2.39
N THR A 89 -25.34 11.02 -3.19
CA THR A 89 -25.21 11.43 -4.58
C THR A 89 -26.06 10.44 -5.39
N SER A 90 -27.17 11.01 -5.85
CA SER A 90 -28.22 10.45 -6.71
C SER A 90 -27.70 9.71 -7.95
#